data_AF-A0A924ADU2-F1
#
_entry.id   AF-A0A924ADU2-F1
#
_cell.length_a   1.000
_cell.length_b   1.000
_cell.length_c   1.000
_cell.angle_alpha   90.00
_cell.angle_beta   90.00
_cell.angle_gamma   90.00
#
_symmetry.space_group_name_H-M   'P 1'
#
loop_
_entity.id
_entity.type
_entity.pdbx_description
1 polymer ?
#
loop_
_entity_poly.entity_id
_entity_poly.type
_entity_poly.pdbx_seq_one_letter_code
_entity_poly.pdbx_strand_id
1 'polypeptide(L)'
;MKVFYVLIFSILSSLFSFGQSKKITYFQFEIAMPIRGNQNYGTVYPDGSRNKSWFLPDGLSSKVGFGIHKNKWILLGIHSGIDWKATEQLVAIPVYGNFRLSPKVGDETRLFAQVGYGKSFAIGRGNLSGIYRKLSLGFQNSDDLSIFIEFAEHQLAFNKYQIINSFSLGICLTTF
;
A
#
# COMPACT_ATOMS: atom_id res chain seq x y z
N MET A 1 34.35 7.57 15.04
CA MET A 1 33.33 7.79 13.98
C MET A 1 33.74 7.28 12.60
N LYS A 2 34.96 7.56 12.09
CA LYS A 2 35.37 7.14 10.72
C LYS A 2 35.35 5.62 10.47
N VAL A 3 35.74 4.81 11.46
CA VAL A 3 35.76 3.33 11.36
C VAL A 3 34.37 2.72 11.22
N PHE A 4 33.35 3.33 11.83
CA PHE A 4 31.96 2.85 11.77
C PHE A 4 31.35 2.99 10.37
N TYR A 5 31.62 4.11 9.68
CA TYR A 5 31.18 4.30 8.29
C TYR A 5 31.89 3.36 7.31
N VAL A 6 33.17 3.05 7.55
CA VAL A 6 33.92 2.09 6.73
C VAL A 6 33.36 0.68 6.91
N LEU A 7 33.00 0.28 8.14
CA LEU A 7 32.33 -1.00 8.41
C LEU A 7 30.96 -1.10 7.72
N ILE A 8 30.15 -0.04 7.79
CA ILE A 8 28.85 0.02 7.09
C ILE A 8 29.06 -0.09 5.58
N PHE A 9 30.06 0.62 5.03
CA PHE A 9 30.36 0.59 3.61
C PHE A 9 30.87 -0.78 3.13
N SER A 10 31.73 -1.45 3.91
CA SER A 10 32.19 -2.83 3.64
C SER A 10 31.07 -3.86 3.72
N ILE A 11 30.15 -3.70 4.68
CA ILE A 11 28.97 -4.57 4.77
C ILE A 11 28.05 -4.34 3.56
N LEU A 12 27.81 -3.09 3.16
CA LEU A 12 27.02 -2.80 1.95
C LEU A 12 27.64 -3.38 0.69
N SER A 13 28.96 -3.30 0.52
CA SER A 13 29.66 -3.79 -0.68
C SER A 13 29.69 -5.32 -0.78
N SER A 14 29.76 -6.03 0.35
CA SER A 14 29.66 -7.50 0.36
C SER A 14 28.26 -8.04 -0.02
N LEU A 15 27.22 -7.20 0.04
CA LEU A 15 25.87 -7.58 -0.41
C LEU A 15 25.70 -7.60 -1.94
N PHE A 16 26.64 -7.03 -2.69
CA PHE A 16 26.57 -6.94 -4.17
C PHE A 16 27.28 -8.09 -4.90
N SER A 17 28.00 -8.97 -4.19
CA SER A 17 28.63 -10.15 -4.79
C SER A 17 27.66 -11.34 -4.83
N PHE A 18 26.71 -11.31 -5.76
CA PHE A 18 25.89 -12.48 -6.11
C PHE A 18 26.01 -12.80 -7.59
N GLY A 19 26.88 -13.76 -7.91
CA GLY A 19 26.96 -14.43 -9.20
C GLY A 19 25.92 -15.54 -9.31
N GLN A 20 24.79 -15.24 -9.93
CA GLN A 20 23.94 -16.13 -10.73
C GLN A 20 22.87 -15.23 -11.37
N SER A 21 22.60 -15.34 -12.68
CA SER A 21 21.60 -14.53 -13.40
C SER A 21 20.16 -14.88 -13.01
N LYS A 22 19.82 -14.76 -11.73
CA LYS A 22 18.43 -14.74 -11.25
C LYS A 22 17.91 -13.33 -11.43
N LYS A 23 16.71 -13.21 -12.00
CA LYS A 23 15.98 -11.94 -12.00
C LYS A 23 15.78 -11.54 -10.53
N ILE A 24 16.36 -10.40 -10.17
CA ILE A 24 16.29 -9.83 -8.82
C ILE A 24 15.23 -8.73 -8.73
N THR A 25 14.51 -8.46 -9.81
CA THR A 25 13.57 -7.36 -9.94
C THR A 25 12.15 -7.85 -9.81
N TYR A 26 11.29 -7.12 -9.10
CA TYR A 26 9.85 -7.39 -9.08
C TYR A 26 9.06 -6.23 -9.68
N PHE A 27 7.89 -6.57 -10.21
CA PHE A 27 6.82 -5.65 -10.55
C PHE A 27 5.60 -5.99 -9.69
N GLN A 28 4.86 -4.97 -9.27
CA GLN A 28 3.69 -5.15 -8.42
C GLN A 28 2.57 -4.25 -8.89
N PHE A 29 1.38 -4.80 -8.98
CA PHE A 29 0.15 -4.08 -9.29
C PHE A 29 -0.89 -4.35 -8.22
N GLU A 30 -1.54 -3.31 -7.73
CA GLU A 30 -2.52 -3.38 -6.65
C GLU A 30 -3.78 -2.62 -7.03
N ILE A 31 -4.93 -3.19 -6.66
CA ILE A 31 -6.21 -2.50 -6.64
C ILE A 31 -6.80 -2.69 -5.26
N ALA A 32 -7.25 -1.62 -4.61
CA ALA A 32 -7.94 -1.71 -3.34
C ALA A 32 -9.12 -0.75 -3.26
N MET A 33 -10.15 -1.16 -2.54
CA MET A 33 -11.35 -0.38 -2.29
C MET A 33 -11.37 0.06 -0.83
N PRO A 34 -11.27 1.38 -0.56
CA PRO A 34 -11.51 1.93 0.77
C PRO A 34 -12.92 1.62 1.25
N ILE A 35 -13.05 1.37 2.55
CA ILE A 35 -14.29 1.04 3.21
C ILE A 35 -14.45 1.95 4.41
N ARG A 36 -15.66 2.51 4.58
CA ARG A 36 -16.05 3.37 5.70
C ARG A 36 -17.22 2.76 6.46
N GLY A 37 -17.30 3.06 7.76
CA GLY A 37 -18.51 2.77 8.54
C GLY A 37 -19.72 3.55 8.04
N ASN A 38 -20.89 2.90 8.03
CA ASN A 38 -22.14 3.53 7.65
C ASN A 38 -22.78 4.30 8.82
N GLN A 39 -22.75 5.63 8.77
CA GLN A 39 -23.39 6.48 9.79
C GLN A 39 -24.92 6.38 9.80
N ASN A 40 -25.52 5.96 8.68
CA ASN A 40 -26.97 5.77 8.56
C ASN A 40 -27.39 4.33 8.86
N TYR A 41 -26.55 3.53 9.52
CA TYR A 41 -26.94 2.17 9.90
C TYR A 41 -28.18 2.21 10.82
N GLY A 42 -29.19 1.43 10.46
CA GLY A 42 -30.42 1.34 11.23
C GLY A 42 -31.45 2.43 10.96
N THR A 43 -31.18 3.43 10.11
CA THR A 43 -32.17 4.43 9.71
C THR A 43 -33.30 3.78 8.90
N VAL A 44 -34.53 4.20 9.15
CA VAL A 44 -35.72 3.78 8.42
C VAL A 44 -36.01 4.83 7.35
N TYR A 45 -36.09 4.40 6.10
CA TYR A 45 -36.39 5.26 4.95
C TYR A 45 -37.90 5.51 4.85
N PRO A 46 -38.33 6.56 4.11
CA PRO A 46 -39.76 6.87 3.93
C PRO A 46 -40.59 5.75 3.29
N ASP A 47 -39.93 4.81 2.61
CA ASP A 47 -40.54 3.61 2.01
C ASP A 47 -40.69 2.42 3.00
N GLY A 48 -40.33 2.62 4.28
CA GLY A 48 -40.37 1.60 5.33
C GLY A 48 -39.18 0.63 5.33
N SER A 49 -38.25 0.76 4.38
CA SER A 49 -37.04 -0.05 4.36
C SER A 49 -36.02 0.44 5.40
N ARG A 50 -35.20 -0.48 5.92
CA ARG A 50 -34.17 -0.15 6.93
C ARG A 50 -32.78 -0.33 6.35
N ASN A 51 -31.90 0.63 6.59
CA ASN A 51 -30.50 0.48 6.22
C ASN A 51 -29.82 -0.57 7.13
N LYS A 52 -29.40 -1.69 6.53
CA LYS A 52 -28.73 -2.80 7.22
C LYS A 52 -27.23 -2.88 6.95
N SER A 53 -26.68 -1.99 6.11
CA SER A 53 -25.26 -2.06 5.76
C SER A 53 -24.40 -1.48 6.85
N TRP A 54 -23.43 -2.24 7.35
CA TRP A 54 -22.46 -1.78 8.35
C TRP A 54 -21.34 -0.95 7.72
N PHE A 55 -21.02 -1.24 6.46
CA PHE A 55 -19.90 -0.68 5.73
C PHE A 55 -20.34 -0.15 4.37
N LEU A 56 -19.67 0.89 3.89
CA LEU A 56 -19.89 1.48 2.58
C LEU A 56 -18.54 1.60 1.85
N PRO A 57 -18.50 1.32 0.53
CA PRO A 57 -17.32 1.63 -0.27
C PRO A 57 -17.09 3.14 -0.27
N ASP A 58 -15.83 3.55 -0.17
CA ASP A 58 -15.42 4.95 -0.02
C ASP A 58 -14.33 5.35 -1.02
N GLY A 59 -14.48 4.84 -2.24
CA GLY A 59 -13.63 5.18 -3.38
C GLY A 59 -12.91 3.97 -3.97
N LEU A 60 -11.79 4.25 -4.65
CA LEU A 60 -11.00 3.23 -5.34
C LEU A 60 -9.53 3.65 -5.36
N SER A 61 -8.64 2.68 -5.23
CA SER A 61 -7.20 2.88 -5.36
C SER A 61 -6.59 1.91 -6.34
N SER A 62 -5.61 2.39 -7.10
CA SER A 62 -4.76 1.57 -7.94
C SER A 62 -3.31 2.00 -7.76
N LYS A 63 -2.41 1.04 -7.52
CA LYS A 63 -0.99 1.31 -7.27
C LYS A 63 -0.13 0.36 -8.10
N VAL A 64 1.00 0.87 -8.55
CA VAL A 64 2.04 0.13 -9.27
C VAL A 64 3.37 0.32 -8.55
N GLY A 65 4.20 -0.70 -8.57
CA GLY A 65 5.50 -0.69 -7.93
C GLY A 65 6.53 -1.50 -8.69
N PHE A 66 7.77 -1.06 -8.63
CA PHE A 66 8.91 -1.79 -9.14
C PHE A 66 10.04 -1.74 -8.12
N GLY A 67 10.86 -2.78 -8.09
CA GLY A 67 11.99 -2.82 -7.17
C GLY A 67 12.76 -4.11 -7.25
N ILE A 68 13.47 -4.40 -6.16
CA ILE A 68 14.28 -5.60 -6.01
C ILE A 68 13.68 -6.54 -4.98
N HIS A 69 13.93 -7.84 -5.14
CA HIS A 69 13.51 -8.85 -4.19
C HIS A 69 14.65 -9.83 -3.85
N LYS A 70 14.55 -10.44 -2.67
CA LYS A 70 15.39 -11.55 -2.24
C LYS A 70 14.50 -12.74 -1.89
N ASN A 71 14.62 -13.82 -2.68
CA ASN A 71 13.91 -15.10 -2.48
C ASN A 71 12.38 -14.98 -2.33
N LYS A 72 11.76 -13.99 -2.98
CA LYS A 72 10.34 -13.60 -2.80
C LYS A 72 9.95 -13.31 -1.34
N TRP A 73 10.91 -13.23 -0.42
CA TRP A 73 10.68 -13.04 1.00
C TRP A 73 10.81 -11.57 1.38
N ILE A 74 11.82 -10.89 0.85
CA ILE A 74 12.05 -9.47 1.11
C ILE A 74 11.93 -8.73 -0.20
N LEU A 75 11.03 -7.75 -0.27
CA LEU A 75 10.85 -6.87 -1.40
C LEU A 75 11.11 -5.44 -0.96
N LEU A 76 11.88 -4.71 -1.78
CA LEU A 76 12.20 -3.30 -1.56
C LEU A 76 12.09 -2.57 -2.89
N GLY A 77 11.28 -1.50 -2.95
CA GLY A 77 11.05 -0.80 -4.21
C GLY A 77 10.40 0.56 -4.06
N ILE A 78 10.07 1.16 -5.20
CA ILE A 78 9.37 2.45 -5.28
C ILE A 78 8.00 2.19 -5.90
N HIS A 79 6.99 2.77 -5.29
CA HIS A 79 5.59 2.58 -5.67
C HIS A 79 4.96 3.94 -5.90
N SER A 80 4.00 3.96 -6.82
CA SER A 80 3.17 5.12 -7.12
C SER A 80 1.75 4.66 -7.46
N GLY A 81 0.76 5.55 -7.37
CA GLY A 81 -0.60 5.18 -7.73
C GLY A 81 -1.55 6.34 -7.82
N ILE A 82 -2.84 6.01 -7.85
CA ILE A 82 -3.95 6.94 -7.77
C ILE A 82 -4.90 6.42 -6.70
N ASP A 83 -5.17 7.27 -5.72
CA ASP A 83 -6.16 7.05 -4.67
C ASP A 83 -7.30 8.04 -4.88
N TRP A 84 -8.48 7.53 -5.22
CA TRP A 84 -9.72 8.31 -5.22
C TRP A 84 -10.49 8.03 -3.93
N LYS A 85 -10.80 9.09 -3.18
CA LYS A 85 -11.61 9.08 -1.96
C LYS A 85 -12.93 9.77 -2.23
N ALA A 86 -14.02 9.02 -2.10
CA ALA A 86 -15.35 9.51 -2.45
C ALA A 86 -15.85 10.56 -1.43
N THR A 87 -15.70 10.27 -0.13
CA THR A 87 -16.15 11.16 0.96
C THR A 87 -15.47 12.52 0.92
N GLU A 88 -14.14 12.54 0.85
CA GLU A 88 -13.37 13.78 0.82
C GLU A 88 -13.37 14.44 -0.56
N GLN A 89 -13.95 13.81 -1.58
CA GLN A 89 -13.92 14.26 -2.98
C GLN A 89 -12.48 14.60 -3.44
N LEU A 90 -11.57 13.69 -3.11
CA LEU A 90 -10.14 13.88 -3.29
C LEU A 90 -9.59 12.79 -4.21
N VAL A 91 -8.76 13.22 -5.16
CA VAL A 91 -7.89 12.33 -5.92
C VAL A 91 -6.45 12.65 -5.54
N ALA A 92 -5.70 11.66 -5.10
CA ALA A 92 -4.33 11.82 -4.66
C ALA A 92 -3.39 10.82 -5.35
N ILE A 93 -2.17 11.26 -5.63
CA ILE A 93 -1.09 10.43 -6.16
C ILE A 93 -0.07 10.23 -5.04
N PRO A 94 0.00 9.04 -4.41
CA PRO A 94 1.12 8.70 -3.53
C PRO A 94 2.36 8.31 -4.36
N VAL A 95 3.53 8.71 -3.89
CA VAL A 95 4.85 8.25 -4.37
C VAL A 95 5.68 7.89 -3.14
N TYR A 96 6.06 6.62 -3.02
CA TYR A 96 6.62 6.11 -1.76
C TYR A 96 7.63 4.99 -1.95
N GLY A 97 8.56 4.90 -1.00
CA GLY A 97 9.40 3.74 -0.81
C GLY A 97 8.61 2.63 -0.13
N ASN A 98 8.75 1.40 -0.62
CA ASN A 98 7.98 0.25 -0.19
C ASN A 98 8.92 -0.85 0.32
N PHE A 99 8.59 -1.41 1.47
CA PHE A 99 9.24 -2.58 2.04
C PHE A 99 8.19 -3.64 2.36
N ARG A 100 8.38 -4.87 1.88
CA ARG A 100 7.48 -6.00 2.13
C ARG A 100 8.27 -7.22 2.62
N LEU A 101 7.77 -7.84 3.67
CA LEU A 101 8.20 -9.13 4.20
C LEU A 101 7.12 -10.17 3.94
N SER A 102 7.49 -11.27 3.29
CA SER A 102 6.58 -12.34 2.90
C SER A 102 7.07 -13.72 3.36
N PRO A 103 7.02 -14.06 4.66
CA PRO A 103 7.39 -15.40 5.14
C PRO A 103 6.52 -16.50 4.52
N LYS A 104 7.12 -17.65 4.24
CA LYS A 104 6.40 -18.86 3.79
C LYS A 104 5.75 -19.52 5.01
N VAL A 105 4.45 -19.83 4.92
CA VAL A 105 3.68 -20.41 6.05
C VAL A 105 3.08 -21.78 5.69
N GLY A 106 2.90 -22.06 4.39
CA GLY A 106 2.56 -23.39 3.87
C GLY A 106 3.35 -23.69 2.60
N ASP A 107 3.05 -24.80 1.93
CA ASP A 107 3.80 -25.23 0.73
C ASP A 107 3.72 -24.22 -0.41
N GLU A 108 2.58 -23.56 -0.56
CA GLU A 108 2.32 -22.57 -1.62
C GLU A 108 1.81 -21.22 -1.09
N THR A 109 1.59 -21.10 0.22
CA THR A 109 1.04 -19.88 0.84
C THR A 109 2.11 -19.07 1.54
N ARG A 110 2.13 -17.76 1.30
CA ARG A 110 2.93 -16.79 2.05
C ARG A 110 2.02 -15.78 2.73
N LEU A 111 2.30 -15.47 3.99
CA LEU A 111 1.73 -14.27 4.60
C LEU A 111 2.66 -13.12 4.27
N PHE A 112 2.12 -11.90 4.14
CA PHE A 112 2.96 -10.72 3.97
C PHE A 112 2.53 -9.56 4.85
N ALA A 113 3.54 -8.77 5.21
CA ALA A 113 3.40 -7.45 5.81
C ALA A 113 4.18 -6.45 4.96
N GLN A 114 3.57 -5.32 4.66
CA GLN A 114 4.11 -4.29 3.77
C GLN A 114 3.97 -2.93 4.43
N VAL A 115 5.04 -2.14 4.38
CA VAL A 115 5.06 -0.76 4.85
C VAL A 115 5.50 0.17 3.73
N GLY A 116 4.84 1.30 3.60
CA GLY A 116 5.13 2.34 2.63
C GLY A 116 5.30 3.70 3.30
N TYR A 117 6.32 4.45 2.89
CA TYR A 117 6.55 5.82 3.38
C TYR A 117 7.00 6.72 2.23
N GLY A 118 6.38 7.89 2.11
CA GLY A 118 6.71 8.84 1.05
C GLY A 118 5.89 10.11 1.07
N LYS A 119 5.56 10.59 -0.13
CA LYS A 119 4.79 11.83 -0.35
C LYS A 119 3.48 11.52 -1.05
N SER A 120 2.46 12.32 -0.78
CA SER A 120 1.21 12.31 -1.51
C SER A 120 0.93 13.69 -2.10
N PHE A 121 0.36 13.72 -3.30
CA PHE A 121 0.03 14.94 -4.04
C PHE A 121 -1.45 14.92 -4.41
N ALA A 122 -2.20 15.93 -4.00
CA ALA A 122 -3.60 16.06 -4.39
C ALA A 122 -3.72 16.61 -5.82
N ILE A 123 -4.51 15.95 -6.65
CA ILE A 123 -4.74 16.35 -8.04
C ILE A 123 -5.93 17.29 -8.12
N GLY A 124 -5.81 18.35 -8.93
CA GLY A 124 -6.86 19.35 -9.12
C GLY A 124 -7.08 20.28 -7.91
N ARG A 125 -6.21 20.24 -6.91
CA ARG A 125 -6.31 21.02 -5.67
C ARG A 125 -5.11 21.96 -5.42
N GLY A 126 -4.41 22.36 -6.49
CA GLY A 126 -3.25 23.26 -6.42
C GLY A 126 -2.00 22.58 -5.86
N ASN A 127 -1.15 23.33 -5.14
CA ASN A 127 0.10 22.82 -4.53
C ASN A 127 -0.16 22.11 -3.18
N LEU A 128 -1.14 21.21 -3.14
CA LEU A 128 -1.47 20.47 -1.94
C LEU A 128 -0.70 19.14 -1.94
N SER A 129 0.32 19.07 -1.10
CA SER A 129 1.15 17.88 -0.92
C SER A 129 1.35 17.57 0.57
N GLY A 130 1.66 16.31 0.85
CA GLY A 130 1.64 15.78 2.21
C GLY A 130 2.54 14.56 2.37
N ILE A 131 2.67 14.09 3.60
CA ILE A 131 3.30 12.80 3.88
C ILE A 131 2.32 11.68 3.56
N TYR A 132 2.82 10.61 2.95
CA TYR A 132 2.09 9.38 2.71
C TYR A 132 2.65 8.26 3.59
N ARG A 133 1.76 7.51 4.24
CA ARG A 133 2.11 6.29 4.97
C ARG A 133 1.15 5.18 4.62
N LYS A 134 1.67 3.96 4.56
CA LYS A 134 0.91 2.76 4.22
C LYS A 134 1.36 1.59 5.08
N LEU A 135 0.40 0.80 5.51
CA LEU A 135 0.59 -0.50 6.14
C LEU A 135 -0.38 -1.49 5.49
N SER A 136 0.11 -2.62 5.02
CA SER A 136 -0.73 -3.69 4.46
C SER A 136 -0.36 -5.04 5.05
N LEU A 137 -1.38 -5.86 5.27
CA LEU A 137 -1.26 -7.24 5.72
C LEU A 137 -2.09 -8.12 4.79
N GLY A 138 -1.57 -9.27 4.41
CA GLY A 138 -2.28 -10.15 3.50
C GLY A 138 -1.66 -11.51 3.33
N PHE A 139 -2.23 -12.26 2.40
CA PHE A 139 -1.73 -13.57 2.00
C PHE A 139 -1.55 -13.61 0.49
N GLN A 140 -0.56 -14.37 0.06
CA GLN A 140 -0.16 -14.58 -1.33
C GLN A 140 -0.23 -16.09 -1.63
N ASN A 141 -0.88 -16.42 -2.74
CA ASN A 141 -1.01 -17.78 -3.26
C ASN A 141 0.15 -18.12 -4.22
N SER A 142 0.16 -19.35 -4.72
CA SER A 142 1.16 -19.87 -5.67
C SER A 142 1.24 -19.09 -6.99
N ASP A 143 0.11 -18.55 -7.47
CA ASP A 143 0.03 -17.76 -8.70
C ASP A 143 0.52 -16.31 -8.54
N ASP A 144 1.22 -16.01 -7.45
CA ASP A 144 1.68 -14.67 -7.05
C ASP A 144 0.55 -13.61 -6.94
N LEU A 145 -0.71 -14.06 -6.91
CA LEU A 145 -1.89 -13.28 -6.57
C LEU A 145 -2.07 -13.22 -5.06
N SER A 146 -2.45 -12.04 -4.57
CA SER A 146 -2.49 -11.71 -3.16
C SER A 146 -3.78 -10.99 -2.80
N ILE A 147 -4.32 -11.27 -1.62
CA ILE A 147 -5.45 -10.54 -1.02
C ILE A 147 -4.95 -9.87 0.25
N PHE A 148 -5.36 -8.62 0.48
CA PHE A 148 -4.86 -7.83 1.59
C PHE A 148 -5.85 -6.85 2.17
N ILE A 149 -5.56 -6.49 3.41
CA ILE A 149 -6.10 -5.31 4.08
C ILE A 149 -5.02 -4.22 4.09
N GLU A 150 -5.41 -2.98 3.85
CA GLU A 150 -4.50 -1.84 3.81
C GLU A 150 -5.02 -0.69 4.65
N PHE A 151 -4.16 -0.14 5.48
CA PHE A 151 -4.32 1.17 6.09
C PHE A 151 -3.42 2.17 5.36
N ALA A 152 -4.01 3.23 4.82
CA ALA A 152 -3.29 4.31 4.14
C ALA A 152 -3.66 5.68 4.73
N GLU A 153 -2.64 6.47 5.02
CA GLU A 153 -2.71 7.82 5.59
C GLU A 153 -2.13 8.84 4.60
N HIS A 154 -2.91 9.86 4.30
CA HIS A 154 -2.49 11.03 3.53
C HIS A 154 -2.56 12.27 4.43
N GLN A 155 -1.41 12.84 4.78
CA GLN A 155 -1.32 14.07 5.56
C GLN A 155 -1.47 15.30 4.65
N LEU A 156 -2.64 15.42 4.04
CA LEU A 156 -3.01 16.53 3.16
C LEU A 156 -3.94 17.46 3.94
N ALA A 157 -3.54 18.72 4.09
CA ALA A 157 -4.40 19.77 4.65
C ALA A 157 -5.47 20.16 3.62
N PHE A 158 -6.56 19.39 3.56
CA PHE A 158 -7.66 19.58 2.62
C PHE A 158 -8.98 19.87 3.36
N ASN A 159 -9.59 21.03 3.09
CA ASN A 159 -10.80 21.49 3.77
C ASN A 159 -10.63 21.50 5.31
N LYS A 160 -11.45 20.73 6.03
CA LYS A 160 -11.40 20.54 7.49
C LYS A 160 -10.47 19.40 7.92
N TYR A 161 -9.94 18.63 6.97
CA TYR A 161 -9.13 17.45 7.24
C TYR A 161 -7.65 17.82 7.15
N GLN A 162 -6.90 17.52 8.21
CA GLN A 162 -5.43 17.60 8.19
C GLN A 162 -4.78 16.26 7.84
N ILE A 163 -5.52 15.18 8.10
CA ILE A 163 -5.10 13.80 7.88
C ILE A 163 -6.31 13.06 7.30
N ILE A 164 -6.10 12.37 6.17
CA ILE A 164 -7.11 11.57 5.49
C ILE A 164 -6.65 10.11 5.58
N ASN A 165 -7.41 9.32 6.34
CA ASN A 165 -7.13 7.92 6.59
C ASN A 165 -8.08 7.04 5.82
N SER A 166 -7.61 5.85 5.45
CA SER A 166 -8.45 4.87 4.78
C SER A 166 -8.08 3.46 5.20
N PHE A 167 -9.10 2.66 5.42
CA PHE A 167 -9.00 1.22 5.56
C PHE A 167 -9.56 0.58 4.29
N SER A 168 -8.80 -0.30 3.65
CA SER A 168 -9.13 -0.81 2.32
C SER A 168 -8.98 -2.32 2.26
N LEU A 169 -9.78 -2.96 1.42
CA LEU A 169 -9.61 -4.35 1.00
C LEU A 169 -9.13 -4.37 -0.45
N GLY A 170 -8.13 -5.19 -0.75
CA GLY A 170 -7.52 -5.17 -2.07
C GLY A 170 -6.97 -6.50 -2.54
N ILE A 171 -6.64 -6.50 -3.83
CA ILE A 171 -5.96 -7.58 -4.55
C ILE A 171 -4.65 -7.04 -5.13
N CYS A 172 -3.62 -7.88 -5.11
CA CYS A 172 -2.28 -7.53 -5.57
C CYS A 172 -1.73 -8.66 -6.44
N LEU A 173 -1.21 -8.31 -7.61
CA LEU A 173 -0.43 -9.20 -8.47
C LEU A 173 1.04 -8.81 -8.35
N THR A 174 1.91 -9.78 -8.03
CA THR A 174 3.35 -9.56 -7.96
C THR A 174 4.06 -10.44 -8.98
N THR A 175 4.93 -9.88 -9.81
CA THR A 175 5.71 -10.65 -10.78
C THR A 175 7.19 -10.51 -10.46
N PHE A 176 7.90 -11.64 -10.46
CA PHE A 176 9.33 -11.73 -10.13
C PHE A 176 10.20 -11.97 -11.38
#